data_AF-A0A2V5Q5F6-F1
#
_entry.id   AF-A0A2V5Q5F6-F1
#
_cell.length_a   1.000
_cell.length_b   1.000
_cell.length_c   1.000
_cell.angle_alpha   90.00
_cell.angle_beta   90.00
_cell.angle_gamma   90.00
#
_symmetry.space_group_name_H-M   'P 1'
#
loop_
_entity.id
_entity.type
_entity.pdbx_description
1 polymer ?
#
loop_
_entity_poly.entity_id
_entity_poly.type
_entity_poly.pdbx_seq_one_letter_code
_entity_poly.pdbx_strand_id
1 'polypeptide(L)' 'MQQKVTAQIGANQISIETGKIARLADGAVVVTCGDTTVLVSAVSATAVKEGQDYFPLTVDYREKAAAAG' A
#
# COMPACT_ATOMS: atom_id res chain seq x y z
N MET A 1 14.23 8.29 2.48
CA MET A 1 13.68 9.59 2.93
C MET A 1 12.17 9.51 2.83
N GLN A 2 11.43 10.15 3.72
CA GLN A 2 9.97 10.17 3.68
C GLN A 2 9.51 11.10 2.55
N GLN A 3 8.53 10.67 1.77
CA GLN A 3 7.91 11.48 0.72
C GLN A 3 6.40 11.48 0.91
N LYS A 4 5.78 12.65 0.75
CA LYS A 4 4.34 12.85 0.88
C LYS A 4 3.84 13.64 -0.32
N VAL A 5 2.78 13.15 -0.95
CA VAL A 5 2.07 13.85 -2.02
C VAL A 5 0.60 13.96 -1.64
N THR A 6 0.01 15.11 -1.88
CA THR A 6 -1.42 15.36 -1.65
C THR A 6 -2.11 15.67 -2.97
N ALA A 7 -3.30 15.14 -3.15
CA ALA A 7 -4.14 15.38 -4.31
C ALA A 7 -5.59 15.61 -3.88
N GLN A 8 -6.25 16.59 -4.49
CA GLN A 8 -7.68 16.80 -4.31
C GLN A 8 -8.45 15.87 -5.25
N ILE A 9 -9.30 15.01 -4.71
CA ILE A 9 -10.15 14.08 -5.46
C ILE A 9 -11.60 14.33 -5.09
N GLY A 10 -12.32 15.04 -5.97
CA GLY A 10 -13.67 15.51 -5.70
C GLY A 10 -13.70 16.42 -4.47
N ALA A 11 -14.55 16.10 -3.51
CA ALA A 11 -14.65 16.85 -2.24
C ALA A 11 -13.54 16.49 -1.23
N ASN A 12 -12.84 15.38 -1.42
CA ASN A 12 -11.91 14.85 -0.43
C ASN A 12 -10.46 15.09 -0.82
N GLN A 13 -9.62 15.41 0.18
CA GLN A 13 -8.18 15.44 0.00
C GLN A 13 -7.59 14.07 0.33
N ILE A 14 -6.82 13.53 -0.61
CA ILE A 14 -6.09 12.27 -0.42
C ILE A 14 -4.62 12.60 -0.23
N SER A 15 -4.00 12.02 0.80
CA SER A 15 -2.56 12.07 1.00
C SER A 15 -1.95 10.69 0.87
N ILE A 16 -0.83 10.59 0.15
CA ILE A 16 -0.08 9.37 -0.08
C ILE A 16 1.32 9.60 0.46
N GLU A 17 1.77 8.72 1.35
CA GLU A 17 3.04 8.84 2.05
C GLU A 17 3.86 7.55 1.93
N THR A 18 5.16 7.66 1.63
CA THR A 18 6.09 6.51 1.51
C THR A 18 7.39 6.74 2.26
N GLY A 19 8.14 5.66 2.51
CA GLY A 19 9.49 5.70 3.09
C GLY A 19 9.54 5.73 4.62
N LYS A 20 8.39 5.76 5.32
CA LYS A 20 8.31 5.78 6.79
C LYS A 20 8.24 4.38 7.41
N ILE A 21 7.39 3.50 6.87
CA ILE A 21 7.13 2.15 7.40
C ILE A 21 7.22 1.09 6.31
N ALA A 22 7.34 -0.19 6.69
CA ALA A 22 7.44 -1.34 5.78
C ALA A 22 8.57 -1.22 4.73
N ARG A 23 9.72 -0.66 5.14
CA ARG A 23 10.88 -0.36 4.26
C ARG A 23 11.57 -1.57 3.63
N LEU A 24 11.20 -2.78 4.05
CA LEU A 24 11.69 -4.03 3.48
C LEU A 24 10.82 -4.53 2.31
N ALA A 25 9.63 -3.96 2.12
CA ALA A 25 8.83 -4.22 0.94
C ALA A 25 9.40 -3.46 -0.27
N ASP A 26 9.18 -3.98 -1.48
CA ASP A 26 9.59 -3.32 -2.72
C ASP A 26 8.85 -1.98 -2.89
N GLY A 27 7.58 -1.93 -2.46
CA GLY A 27 6.80 -0.72 -2.38
C GLY A 27 5.91 -0.71 -1.15
N ALA A 28 5.85 0.42 -0.45
CA ALA A 28 4.91 0.62 0.65
C ALA A 28 4.43 2.07 0.70
N VAL A 29 3.12 2.25 0.84
CA VAL A 29 2.48 3.56 0.98
C VAL A 29 1.43 3.54 2.08
N VAL A 30 1.34 4.65 2.79
CA VAL A 30 0.21 4.97 3.66
C VAL A 30 -0.66 5.95 2.91
N VAL A 31 -1.91 5.59 2.68
CA VAL A 31 -2.91 6.44 2.03
C VAL A 31 -3.92 6.88 3.07
N THR A 32 -4.16 8.18 3.14
CA THR A 32 -5.14 8.78 4.06
C THR A 32 -6.12 9.63 3.28
N CYS A 33 -7.40 9.44 3.54
CA CYS A 33 -8.51 10.21 2.99
C CYS A 33 -9.47 10.58 4.14
N GLY A 34 -9.48 11.84 4.55
CA GLY A 34 -10.15 12.25 5.78
C GLY A 34 -9.61 11.47 6.99
N ASP A 35 -10.50 10.82 7.73
CA ASP A 35 -10.14 10.01 8.91
C ASP A 35 -9.79 8.54 8.57
N THR A 36 -9.97 8.12 7.32
CA THR A 36 -9.67 6.75 6.90
C THR A 36 -8.22 6.64 6.45
N THR A 37 -7.48 5.67 7.01
CA THR A 37 -6.08 5.39 6.63
C THR A 37 -5.88 3.92 6.28
N VAL A 38 -5.18 3.66 5.19
CA VAL A 38 -4.82 2.32 4.71
C VAL A 38 -3.31 2.22 4.48
N LEU A 39 -2.69 1.17 5.01
CA LEU A 39 -1.32 0.79 4.66
C LEU A 39 -1.38 -0.24 3.52
N VAL A 40 -0.74 0.08 2.40
CA VAL A 40 -0.61 -0.80 1.24
C VAL A 40 0.86 -1.14 1.06
N SER A 41 1.17 -2.43 0.93
CA SER A 41 2.52 -2.93 0.61
C SER A 41 2.47 -3.88 -0.56
N ALA A 42 3.44 -3.76 -1.47
CA ALA A 42 3.65 -4.67 -2.59
C ALA A 42 5.05 -5.26 -2.49
N VAL A 43 5.12 -6.57 -2.71
CA VAL A 43 6.36 -7.34 -2.79
C VAL A 43 6.31 -8.23 -4.02
N SER A 44 7.42 -8.30 -4.72
CA SER A 44 7.58 -8.99 -5.99
C SER A 44 8.79 -9.92 -5.90
N ALA A 45 8.64 -11.13 -6.45
CA ALA A 45 9.78 -11.99 -6.61
C ALA A 45 10.66 -11.46 -7.76
N THR A 46 11.97 -11.41 -7.55
CA THR A 46 12.94 -10.99 -8.58
C THR A 46 13.24 -12.08 -9.62
N ALA A 47 12.76 -13.31 -9.37
CA ALA A 47 12.91 -14.46 -10.25
C ALA A 47 11.57 -15.18 -10.45
N VAL A 48 11.36 -15.67 -11.67
CA VAL A 48 10.24 -16.54 -12.02
C VAL A 48 10.51 -17.95 -11.48
N LYS A 49 9.50 -18.62 -10.94
CA LYS A 49 9.64 -20.00 -10.46
C LYS A 49 9.75 -20.96 -11.65
N GLU A 50 10.56 -22.01 -11.52
CA GLU A 50 10.63 -23.06 -12.55
C GLU A 50 9.25 -23.69 -12.79
N GLY A 51 8.88 -23.87 -14.06
CA GLY A 51 7.57 -24.43 -14.44
C GLY A 51 6.38 -23.49 -14.27
N GLN A 52 6.60 -22.20 -13.99
CA GLN A 52 5.52 -21.23 -13.88
C GLN A 52 4.94 -20.88 -15.27
N ASP A 53 3.67 -21.19 -15.47
CA ASP A 53 2.90 -21.02 -16.72
C ASP A 53 1.81 -19.92 -16.62
N TYR A 54 1.64 -19.31 -15.45
CA TYR A 54 0.72 -18.21 -15.19
C TYR A 54 1.33 -17.10 -14.33
N PHE A 55 0.60 -16.00 -14.14
CA PHE A 55 1.02 -14.88 -13.28
C PHE A 55 0.39 -14.98 -11.87
N PRO A 56 1.16 -15.38 -10.84
CA PRO A 56 0.66 -15.54 -9.48
C PRO A 56 0.60 -14.18 -8.76
N LEU A 57 -0.48 -13.45 -8.97
CA LEU A 57 -0.80 -12.25 -8.21
C LEU A 57 -1.80 -12.58 -7.10
N THR A 58 -1.50 -12.16 -5.88
CA THR A 58 -2.42 -12.27 -4.74
C THR A 58 -2.61 -10.89 -4.12
N VAL A 59 -3.86 -10.56 -3.82
CA VAL A 59 -4.25 -9.35 -3.10
C VAL A 59 -4.91 -9.77 -1.81
N ASP A 60 -4.31 -9.40 -0.67
CA ASP A 60 -4.86 -9.62 0.66
C ASP A 60 -5.34 -8.27 1.22
N TYR A 61 -6.61 -8.19 1.56
CA TYR A 61 -7.22 -7.02 2.18
C TYR A 61 -7.70 -7.39 3.58
N ARG A 62 -7.27 -6.62 4.58
CA ARG A 62 -7.64 -6.84 5.99
C ARG A 62 -8.03 -5.54 6.64
N GLU A 63 -9.23 -5.52 7.20
CA GLU A 63 -9.68 -4.48 8.11
C GLU A 63 -9.26 -4.85 9.53
N LYS A 64 -8.65 -3.90 10.25
CA LYS A 64 -8.34 -4.07 11.66
C LYS A 64 -9.50 -3.55 12.48
N ALA A 65 -10.04 -4.33 13.41
CA ALA A 65 -11.10 -3.89 14.32
C ALA A 65 -10.70 -2.62 15.11
N ALA A 66 -9.41 -2.47 15.43
CA ALA A 66 -8.86 -1.28 16.07
C ALA A 66 -8.93 0.00 15.21
N ALA A 67 -9.26 -0.08 13.92
CA ALA A 67 -9.40 1.09 13.05
C ALA A 67 -10.71 1.86 13.26
N ALA A 68 -11.70 1.25 13.92
CA ALA A 68 -12.99 1.87 14.25
C ALA A 68 -13.14 2.19 15.75
N GLY A 69 -12.07 2.00 16.54
CA GLY A 69 -12.04 2.19 18.00
C GLY A 69 -11.56 3.56 18.42
#